data_AF-A0A2T3G766-F1
#
_entry.id   AF-A0A2T3G766-F1
#
_cell.length_a   1.000
_cell.length_b   1.000
_cell.length_c   1.000
_cell.angle_alpha   90.00
_cell.angle_beta   90.00
_cell.angle_gamma   90.00
#
_symmetry.space_group_name_H-M   'P 1'
#
loop_
_entity.id
_entity.type
_entity.pdbx_description
1 polymer ?
#
loop_
_entity_poly.entity_id
_entity_poly.type
_entity_poly.pdbx_seq_one_letter_code
_entity_poly.pdbx_strand_id
1 'polypeptide(L)'
;MTKIAFFDVDGTLINVPHQLLKPTKRTIEALKDFQKQGNYIVVASARGAMPDCLKKIPFDGFIGCDGGYIEFHQEVLLNNIFTVKELNLQNSVYEATNGQYIISERNQSYFSDMNGELIKKHLRLYTGTDKLPDDYDDNWRFQNIKANTVTALFYSAKDLHEALDMLPKEWSINTYDTGHIRMDVHPQGYTKGTACEYLYQKLNIPKENTYAFGDGENDIEMLHLGGTSIAMGNADDEVKKHASTVTLTVDEDGIADFFEKEFKIK
;
A
#
# COMPACT_ATOMS: atom_id res chain seq x y z
N MET A 1 -28.90 3.34 0.33
CA MET A 1 -27.82 4.03 -0.40
C MET A 1 -26.60 3.13 -0.36
N THR A 2 -25.89 3.01 -1.48
CA THR A 2 -24.65 2.26 -1.60
C THR A 2 -23.58 2.86 -0.70
N LYS A 3 -22.82 1.99 -0.01
CA LYS A 3 -21.65 2.34 0.77
C LYS A 3 -20.39 1.76 0.13
N ILE A 4 -19.24 2.29 0.51
CA ILE A 4 -17.93 1.76 0.13
C ILE A 4 -17.02 1.71 1.34
N ALA A 5 -16.31 0.60 1.53
CA ALA A 5 -15.33 0.43 2.59
C ALA A 5 -13.93 0.23 1.98
N PHE A 6 -12.96 1.00 2.46
CA PHE A 6 -11.56 0.97 2.09
C PHE A 6 -10.75 0.34 3.22
N PHE A 7 -9.84 -0.56 2.89
CA PHE A 7 -9.06 -1.31 3.88
C PHE A 7 -7.59 -1.28 3.55
N ASP A 8 -6.76 -0.90 4.53
CA ASP A 8 -5.37 -1.30 4.51
C ASP A 8 -5.19 -2.84 4.58
N VAL A 9 -4.01 -3.30 4.20
CA VAL A 9 -3.63 -4.70 4.22
C VAL A 9 -2.86 -5.06 5.50
N ASP A 10 -1.69 -4.47 5.72
CA ASP A 10 -0.70 -4.95 6.68
C ASP A 10 -0.90 -4.28 8.04
N GLY A 11 -1.43 -5.03 9.00
CA GLY A 11 -1.87 -4.54 10.29
C GLY A 11 -3.39 -4.28 10.34
N THR A 12 -4.08 -4.38 9.19
CA THR A 12 -5.53 -4.16 9.07
C THR A 12 -6.33 -5.38 8.59
N LEU A 13 -6.06 -5.92 7.40
CA LEU A 13 -6.70 -7.16 6.91
C LEU A 13 -5.92 -8.42 7.31
N ILE A 14 -4.60 -8.29 7.43
CA ILE A 14 -3.66 -9.34 7.82
C ILE A 14 -2.64 -8.77 8.80
N ASN A 15 -1.91 -9.62 9.52
CA ASN A 15 -0.85 -9.18 10.44
C ASN A 15 0.38 -10.08 10.29
N VAL A 16 1.22 -9.77 9.29
CA VAL A 16 2.37 -10.61 8.93
C VAL A 16 3.37 -10.74 10.11
N PRO A 17 3.77 -9.67 10.82
CA PRO A 17 4.66 -9.79 11.98
C PRO A 17 4.11 -10.70 13.09
N HIS A 18 2.79 -10.79 13.23
CA HIS A 18 2.12 -11.63 14.23
C HIS A 18 1.54 -12.94 13.65
N GLN A 19 1.99 -13.36 12.46
CA GLN A 19 1.64 -14.63 11.80
C GLN A 19 0.19 -14.77 11.31
N LEU A 20 -0.60 -13.71 11.30
CA LEU A 20 -1.91 -13.71 10.63
C LEU A 20 -1.72 -13.47 9.13
N LEU A 21 -1.46 -14.54 8.38
CA LEU A 21 -1.12 -14.46 6.94
C LEU A 21 -2.33 -14.34 6.01
N LYS A 22 -3.55 -14.41 6.55
CA LYS A 22 -4.82 -14.27 5.82
C LYS A 22 -5.91 -13.77 6.77
N PRO A 23 -6.91 -13.04 6.27
CA PRO A 23 -8.05 -12.64 7.08
C PRO A 23 -8.75 -13.87 7.66
N THR A 24 -9.35 -13.72 8.83
CA THR A 24 -10.12 -14.79 9.48
C THR A 24 -11.39 -15.10 8.67
N LYS A 25 -12.00 -16.26 8.93
CA LYS A 25 -13.28 -16.62 8.30
C LYS A 25 -14.37 -15.60 8.63
N ARG A 26 -14.44 -15.14 9.88
CA ARG A 26 -15.41 -14.16 10.37
C ARG A 26 -15.29 -12.82 9.62
N THR A 27 -14.06 -12.33 9.46
CA THR A 27 -13.80 -11.12 8.66
C THR A 27 -14.20 -11.31 7.19
N ILE A 28 -13.85 -12.44 6.57
CA ILE A 28 -14.23 -12.73 5.17
C ILE A 28 -15.76 -12.79 5.00
N GLU A 29 -16.47 -13.41 5.95
CA GLU A 29 -17.93 -13.50 5.93
C GLU A 29 -18.58 -12.13 6.10
N ALA A 30 -18.09 -11.32 7.05
CA ALA A 30 -18.58 -9.95 7.25
C ALA A 30 -18.40 -9.06 6.01
N LEU A 31 -17.25 -9.13 5.34
CA LEU A 31 -16.99 -8.40 4.09
C LEU A 31 -17.95 -8.82 2.98
N LYS A 32 -18.17 -10.14 2.81
CA LYS A 32 -19.10 -10.67 1.81
C LYS A 32 -20.54 -10.26 2.08
N ASP A 33 -20.96 -10.28 3.33
CA ASP A 33 -22.32 -9.89 3.71
C ASP A 33 -22.55 -8.39 3.55
N PHE A 34 -21.54 -7.56 3.81
CA PHE A 34 -21.59 -6.15 3.48
C PHE A 34 -21.76 -5.93 1.97
N GLN A 35 -21.04 -6.68 1.12
CA GLN A 35 -21.24 -6.64 -0.33
C GLN A 35 -22.62 -7.13 -0.78
N LYS A 36 -23.17 -8.19 -0.16
CA LYS A 36 -24.54 -8.68 -0.47
C LYS A 36 -25.62 -7.64 -0.25
N GLN A 37 -25.37 -6.63 0.59
CA GLN A 37 -26.27 -5.48 0.78
C GLN A 37 -26.17 -4.44 -0.36
N GLY A 38 -25.34 -4.69 -1.38
CA GLY A 38 -25.11 -3.78 -2.51
C GLY A 38 -24.03 -2.73 -2.26
N ASN A 39 -23.14 -2.97 -1.30
CA ASN A 39 -22.01 -2.09 -0.97
C ASN A 39 -20.70 -2.59 -1.62
N TYR A 40 -19.69 -1.75 -1.65
CA TYR A 40 -18.38 -2.08 -2.23
C TYR A 40 -17.31 -2.23 -1.16
N ILE A 41 -16.37 -3.16 -1.37
CA ILE A 41 -15.15 -3.30 -0.58
C ILE A 41 -13.94 -3.11 -1.49
N VAL A 42 -13.00 -2.28 -1.06
CA VAL A 42 -11.81 -1.90 -1.83
C VAL A 42 -10.58 -2.01 -0.95
N VAL A 43 -9.55 -2.69 -1.45
CA VAL A 43 -8.23 -2.66 -0.80
C VAL A 43 -7.55 -1.35 -1.14
N ALA A 44 -6.92 -0.70 -0.17
CA ALA A 44 -6.02 0.42 -0.36
C ALA A 44 -4.68 0.08 0.29
N SER A 45 -3.57 0.07 -0.46
CA SER A 45 -2.27 -0.38 0.07
C SER A 45 -1.08 0.30 -0.61
N ALA A 46 0.03 0.41 0.13
CA ALA A 46 1.33 0.76 -0.45
C ALA A 46 1.84 -0.33 -1.41
N ARG A 47 1.36 -1.58 -1.27
CA ARG A 47 1.74 -2.70 -2.14
C ARG A 47 1.34 -2.44 -3.61
N GLY A 48 2.18 -2.87 -4.54
CA GLY A 48 1.90 -2.77 -5.98
C GLY A 48 0.89 -3.80 -6.51
N ALA A 49 0.67 -4.87 -5.76
CA ALA A 49 -0.30 -5.92 -6.09
C ALA A 49 -0.96 -6.47 -4.83
N MET A 50 -2.20 -6.95 -5.00
CA MET A 50 -2.95 -7.61 -3.93
C MET A 50 -2.27 -8.94 -3.52
N PRO A 51 -2.04 -9.18 -2.22
CA PRO A 51 -1.53 -10.46 -1.73
C PRO A 51 -2.42 -11.64 -2.13
N ASP A 52 -1.81 -12.80 -2.38
CA ASP A 52 -2.54 -14.00 -2.81
C ASP A 52 -3.63 -14.45 -1.83
N CYS A 53 -3.44 -14.20 -0.53
CA CYS A 53 -4.43 -14.53 0.49
C CYS A 53 -5.73 -13.70 0.35
N LEU A 54 -5.67 -12.51 -0.24
CA LEU A 54 -6.82 -11.62 -0.45
C LEU A 54 -7.50 -11.86 -1.80
N LYS A 55 -6.82 -12.43 -2.80
CA LYS A 55 -7.38 -12.69 -4.15
C LYS A 55 -8.63 -13.57 -4.18
N LYS A 56 -8.90 -14.32 -3.10
CA LYS A 56 -10.11 -15.16 -2.95
C LYS A 56 -11.31 -14.41 -2.37
N ILE A 57 -11.09 -13.21 -1.86
CA ILE A 57 -12.14 -12.30 -1.40
C ILE A 57 -12.54 -11.47 -2.63
N PRO A 58 -13.84 -11.36 -2.96
CA PRO A 58 -14.28 -10.71 -4.18
C PRO A 58 -14.24 -9.18 -4.03
N PHE A 59 -13.07 -8.60 -3.77
CA PHE A 59 -12.92 -7.14 -3.69
C PHE A 59 -13.35 -6.47 -4.99
N ASP A 60 -14.07 -5.36 -4.87
CA ASP A 60 -14.57 -4.59 -6.01
C ASP A 60 -13.46 -3.74 -6.64
N GLY A 61 -12.44 -3.39 -5.87
CA GLY A 61 -11.31 -2.60 -6.36
C GLY A 61 -10.04 -2.78 -5.57
N PHE A 62 -8.97 -2.26 -6.16
CA PHE A 62 -7.63 -2.22 -5.59
C PHE A 62 -7.00 -0.85 -5.87
N ILE A 63 -6.67 -0.15 -4.80
CA ILE A 63 -5.81 1.02 -4.79
C ILE A 63 -4.44 0.53 -4.32
N GLY A 64 -3.46 0.58 -5.21
CA GLY A 64 -2.09 0.10 -4.97
C GLY A 64 -1.07 1.21 -5.15
N CYS A 65 0.19 0.88 -4.87
CA CYS A 65 1.33 1.80 -5.03
C CYS A 65 1.10 3.13 -4.29
N ASP A 66 0.52 3.04 -3.09
CA ASP A 66 0.21 4.16 -2.21
C ASP A 66 -0.67 5.24 -2.87
N GLY A 67 -1.57 4.82 -3.76
CA GLY A 67 -2.48 5.69 -4.53
C GLY A 67 -2.11 5.84 -6.00
N GLY A 68 -0.90 5.44 -6.41
CA GLY A 68 -0.43 5.52 -7.81
C GLY A 68 -1.15 4.59 -8.78
N TYR A 69 -1.88 3.58 -8.29
CA TYR A 69 -2.67 2.66 -9.12
C TYR A 69 -4.09 2.53 -8.58
N ILE A 70 -5.10 2.65 -9.45
CA ILE A 70 -6.51 2.48 -9.09
C ILE A 70 -7.17 1.56 -10.11
N GLU A 71 -7.72 0.45 -9.64
CA GLU A 71 -8.52 -0.49 -10.41
C GLU A 71 -9.86 -0.72 -9.71
N PHE A 72 -10.96 -0.71 -10.47
CA PHE A 72 -12.29 -1.00 -9.96
C PHE A 72 -13.06 -1.83 -11.00
N HIS A 73 -13.61 -2.98 -10.60
CA HIS A 73 -14.30 -3.94 -11.47
C HIS A 73 -13.51 -4.25 -12.76
N GLN A 74 -12.22 -4.52 -12.61
CA GLN A 74 -11.25 -4.83 -13.69
C GLN A 74 -10.98 -3.66 -14.66
N GLU A 75 -11.55 -2.48 -14.42
CA GLU A 75 -11.21 -1.26 -15.15
C GLU A 75 -10.06 -0.55 -14.43
N VAL A 76 -8.95 -0.34 -15.14
CA VAL A 76 -7.83 0.47 -14.65
C VAL A 76 -8.19 1.94 -14.83
N LEU A 77 -8.46 2.62 -13.72
CA LEU A 77 -8.86 4.03 -13.68
C LEU A 77 -7.66 4.96 -13.62
N LEU A 78 -6.58 4.51 -12.99
CA LEU A 78 -5.32 5.23 -12.85
C LEU A 78 -4.15 4.24 -12.82
N ASN A 79 -3.08 4.57 -13.52
CA ASN A 79 -1.81 3.86 -13.45
C ASN A 79 -0.66 4.84 -13.65
N ASN A 80 -0.26 5.50 -12.57
CA ASN A 80 0.88 6.41 -12.57
C ASN A 80 2.17 5.61 -12.59
N ILE A 81 3.02 5.96 -13.56
CA ILE A 81 4.31 5.32 -13.76
C ILE A 81 5.39 6.39 -13.90
N PHE A 82 6.59 6.09 -13.44
CA PHE A 82 7.74 6.93 -13.75
C PHE A 82 8.05 6.85 -15.24
N THR A 83 8.35 8.01 -15.80
CA THR A 83 8.93 8.11 -17.14
C THR A 83 10.37 7.59 -17.11
N VAL A 84 10.89 7.21 -18.28
CA VAL A 84 12.30 6.84 -18.45
C VAL A 84 13.24 7.94 -17.96
N LYS A 85 12.88 9.21 -18.15
CA LYS A 85 13.68 10.35 -17.66
C LYS A 85 13.76 10.37 -16.14
N GLU A 86 12.65 10.10 -15.46
CA GLU A 86 12.58 10.10 -14.00
C GLU A 86 13.30 8.88 -13.41
N LEU A 87 13.22 7.71 -14.06
CA LEU A 87 14.02 6.55 -13.67
C LEU A 87 15.53 6.78 -13.84
N ASN A 88 15.94 7.46 -14.91
CA ASN A 88 17.35 7.85 -15.08
C ASN A 88 17.81 8.87 -14.04
N LEU A 89 16.95 9.82 -13.66
CA LEU A 89 17.22 10.76 -12.57
C LEU A 89 17.43 10.00 -11.26
N GLN A 90 16.49 9.12 -10.91
CA GLN A 90 16.59 8.27 -9.73
C GLN A 90 17.87 7.45 -9.71
N ASN A 91 18.21 6.76 -10.81
CA ASN A 91 19.46 6.01 -10.93
C ASN A 91 20.67 6.90 -10.64
N SER A 92 20.73 8.10 -11.24
CA SER A 92 21.84 9.03 -11.05
C SER A 92 21.96 9.52 -9.61
N VAL A 93 20.83 9.79 -8.95
CA VAL A 93 20.78 10.21 -7.55
C VAL A 93 21.25 9.08 -6.64
N TYR A 94 20.75 7.86 -6.83
CA TYR A 94 21.10 6.72 -5.99
C TYR A 94 22.55 6.29 -6.18
N GLU A 95 23.08 6.31 -7.40
CA GLU A 95 24.52 6.09 -7.64
C GLU A 95 25.38 7.14 -6.93
N ALA A 96 25.00 8.43 -6.99
CA ALA A 96 25.74 9.51 -6.34
C ALA A 96 25.72 9.44 -4.80
N THR A 97 24.74 8.75 -4.22
CA THR A 97 24.50 8.63 -2.78
C THR A 97 24.75 7.21 -2.25
N ASN A 98 25.46 6.36 -3.01
CA ASN A 98 25.77 4.98 -2.65
C ASN A 98 24.53 4.11 -2.35
N GLY A 99 23.39 4.43 -2.96
CA GLY A 99 22.14 3.71 -2.84
C GLY A 99 22.03 2.55 -3.82
N GLN A 100 21.27 1.52 -3.42
CA GLN A 100 20.76 0.48 -4.31
C GLN A 100 19.25 0.66 -4.44
N TYR A 101 18.63 0.12 -5.48
CA TYR A 101 17.19 0.28 -5.64
C TYR A 101 16.50 -0.92 -6.26
N ILE A 102 15.21 -1.02 -5.96
CA ILE A 102 14.28 -2.02 -6.49
C ILE A 102 13.16 -1.25 -7.19
N ILE A 103 12.98 -1.47 -8.49
CA ILE A 103 11.85 -0.94 -9.25
C ILE A 103 10.73 -1.96 -9.21
N SER A 104 9.51 -1.53 -8.88
CA SER A 104 8.32 -2.38 -8.91
C SER A 104 7.36 -1.94 -10.01
N GLU A 105 7.03 -2.88 -10.89
CA GLU A 105 5.90 -2.83 -11.83
C GLU A 105 4.83 -3.78 -11.30
N ARG A 106 3.95 -3.27 -10.44
CA ARG A 106 2.95 -4.05 -9.69
C ARG A 106 3.55 -5.30 -9.00
N ASN A 107 3.40 -6.48 -9.60
CA ASN A 107 3.86 -7.78 -9.08
C ASN A 107 5.23 -8.21 -9.62
N GLN A 108 5.84 -7.43 -10.52
CA GLN A 108 7.18 -7.66 -11.03
C GLN A 108 8.16 -6.68 -10.40
N SER A 109 9.39 -7.12 -10.14
CA SER A 109 10.45 -6.27 -9.56
C SER A 109 11.74 -6.38 -10.35
N TYR A 110 12.49 -5.29 -10.42
CA TYR A 110 13.79 -5.16 -11.09
C TYR A 110 14.81 -4.59 -10.13
N PHE A 111 16.03 -5.13 -10.11
CA PHE A 111 17.01 -4.86 -9.07
C PHE A 111 18.24 -4.17 -9.65
N SER A 112 18.67 -3.06 -9.06
CA SER A 112 19.84 -2.30 -9.53
C SER A 112 21.14 -3.09 -9.43
N ASP A 113 21.27 -3.94 -8.40
CA ASP A 113 22.40 -4.83 -8.18
C ASP A 113 21.93 -6.12 -7.50
N MET A 114 21.75 -7.18 -8.28
CA MET A 114 21.31 -8.50 -7.82
C MET A 114 22.21 -9.11 -6.73
N ASN A 115 23.49 -8.71 -6.69
CA ASN A 115 24.44 -9.24 -5.72
C ASN A 115 24.63 -8.31 -4.51
N GLY A 116 24.01 -7.14 -4.55
CA GLY A 116 24.11 -6.09 -3.55
C GLY A 116 23.63 -6.50 -2.17
N GLU A 117 24.39 -6.15 -1.14
CA GLU A 117 24.05 -6.48 0.25
C GLU A 117 22.75 -5.83 0.72
N LEU A 118 22.45 -4.60 0.27
CA LEU A 118 21.21 -3.91 0.63
C LEU A 118 19.99 -4.61 0.01
N ILE A 119 20.07 -4.99 -1.26
CA ILE A 119 19.01 -5.76 -1.94
C ILE A 119 18.80 -7.12 -1.27
N LYS A 120 19.89 -7.87 -1.00
CA LYS A 120 19.78 -9.16 -0.29
C LYS A 120 19.19 -9.02 1.11
N LYS A 121 19.57 -7.97 1.84
CA LYS A 121 18.98 -7.64 3.16
C LYS A 121 17.49 -7.34 3.03
N HIS A 122 17.08 -6.53 2.04
CA HIS A 122 15.68 -6.22 1.78
C HIS A 122 14.89 -7.51 1.49
N LEU A 123 15.37 -8.35 0.58
CA LEU A 123 14.71 -9.61 0.24
C LEU A 123 14.56 -10.51 1.48
N ARG A 124 15.62 -10.72 2.27
CA ARG A 124 15.51 -11.54 3.50
C ARG A 124 14.45 -11.02 4.47
N LEU A 125 14.33 -9.71 4.63
CA LEU A 125 13.37 -9.10 5.54
C LEU A 125 11.92 -9.27 5.07
N TYR A 126 11.65 -9.15 3.76
CA TYR A 126 10.29 -9.13 3.24
C TYR A 126 9.81 -10.45 2.61
N THR A 127 10.73 -11.31 2.18
CA THR A 127 10.42 -12.60 1.53
C THR A 127 10.97 -13.81 2.29
N GLY A 128 11.79 -13.59 3.32
CA GLY A 128 12.42 -14.67 4.10
C GLY A 128 13.60 -15.35 3.40
N THR A 129 14.02 -14.86 2.23
CA THR A 129 15.13 -15.40 1.43
C THR A 129 15.87 -14.26 0.71
N ASP A 130 17.15 -14.41 0.39
CA ASP A 130 17.89 -13.48 -0.49
C ASP A 130 17.89 -13.93 -1.95
N LYS A 131 17.20 -15.02 -2.27
CA LYS A 131 17.03 -15.49 -3.65
C LYS A 131 16.07 -14.59 -4.41
N LEU A 132 16.46 -14.25 -5.63
CA LEU A 132 15.58 -13.65 -6.63
C LEU A 132 14.53 -14.69 -7.09
N PRO A 133 13.41 -14.24 -7.69
CA PRO A 133 12.47 -15.13 -8.36
C PRO A 133 13.17 -16.03 -9.39
N ASP A 134 12.74 -17.30 -9.50
CA ASP A 134 13.34 -18.27 -10.42
C ASP A 134 13.24 -17.84 -11.90
N ASP A 135 12.24 -17.02 -12.23
CA ASP A 135 11.95 -16.47 -13.56
C ASP A 135 12.47 -15.04 -13.75
N TYR A 136 13.38 -14.57 -12.89
CA TYR A 136 13.93 -13.23 -12.99
C TYR A 136 14.78 -13.02 -14.25
N ASP A 137 14.48 -11.95 -15.00
CA ASP A 137 15.23 -11.49 -16.16
C ASP A 137 16.07 -10.26 -15.81
N ASP A 138 17.40 -10.39 -15.88
CA ASP A 138 18.36 -9.32 -15.62
C ASP A 138 18.58 -8.40 -16.83
N ASN A 139 18.05 -8.75 -18.00
CA ASN A 139 18.18 -7.97 -19.22
C ASN A 139 17.07 -6.91 -19.39
N TRP A 140 16.69 -6.28 -18.29
CA TRP A 140 15.71 -5.19 -18.31
C TRP A 140 16.36 -3.86 -18.68
N ARG A 141 15.54 -2.93 -19.17
CA ARG A 141 15.94 -1.54 -19.45
C ARG A 141 14.80 -0.61 -19.09
N PHE A 142 15.10 0.60 -18.64
CA PHE A 142 14.05 1.56 -18.23
C PHE A 142 12.97 1.79 -19.29
N GLN A 143 13.31 1.76 -20.59
CA GLN A 143 12.30 1.91 -21.66
C GLN A 143 11.23 0.82 -21.72
N ASN A 144 11.47 -0.33 -21.08
CA ASN A 144 10.57 -1.48 -21.10
C ASN A 144 9.81 -1.67 -19.77
N ILE A 145 10.03 -0.80 -18.79
CA ILE A 145 9.47 -0.94 -17.45
C ILE A 145 8.37 0.10 -17.22
N LYS A 146 7.24 -0.33 -16.64
CA LYS A 146 6.16 0.54 -16.18
C LYS A 146 6.24 0.67 -14.66
N ALA A 147 7.24 1.41 -14.19
CA ALA A 147 7.57 1.51 -12.78
C ALA A 147 6.52 2.32 -12.00
N ASN A 148 5.80 1.68 -11.09
CA ASN A 148 4.87 2.37 -10.20
C ASN A 148 5.52 2.85 -8.90
N THR A 149 6.56 2.15 -8.46
CA THR A 149 7.28 2.41 -7.22
C THR A 149 8.75 2.12 -7.42
N VAL A 150 9.60 2.89 -6.76
CA VAL A 150 11.03 2.58 -6.61
C VAL A 150 11.37 2.61 -5.13
N THR A 151 11.79 1.47 -4.59
CA THR A 151 12.33 1.39 -3.23
C THR A 151 13.84 1.62 -3.30
N ALA A 152 14.32 2.75 -2.81
CA ALA A 152 15.74 3.05 -2.68
C ALA A 152 16.25 2.62 -1.30
N LEU A 153 17.43 2.02 -1.25
CA LEU A 153 18.03 1.38 -0.09
C LEU A 153 19.38 2.01 0.18
N PHE A 154 19.69 2.25 1.46
CA PHE A 154 20.92 2.95 1.86
C PHE A 154 21.63 2.25 3.02
N TYR A 155 22.94 2.48 3.13
CA TYR A 155 23.71 2.04 4.29
C TYR A 155 23.54 2.97 5.49
N SER A 156 23.25 4.25 5.26
CA SER A 156 23.13 5.26 6.31
C SER A 156 21.96 6.21 6.07
N ALA A 157 21.41 6.76 7.17
CA ALA A 157 20.36 7.77 7.11
C ALA A 157 20.86 9.06 6.44
N LYS A 158 22.16 9.33 6.55
CA LYS A 158 22.79 10.47 5.88
C LYS A 158 22.65 10.35 4.36
N ASP A 159 23.02 9.19 3.79
CA ASP A 159 22.93 8.96 2.35
C ASP A 159 21.47 9.05 1.86
N LEU A 160 20.53 8.50 2.64
CA LEU A 160 19.09 8.62 2.36
C LEU A 160 18.65 10.08 2.29
N HIS A 161 19.01 10.90 3.28
CA HIS A 161 18.61 12.31 3.32
C HIS A 161 19.27 13.13 2.22
N GLU A 162 20.54 12.86 1.88
CA GLU A 162 21.20 13.47 0.72
C GLU A 162 20.47 13.11 -0.58
N ALA A 163 20.07 11.85 -0.77
CA ALA A 163 19.29 11.43 -1.92
C ALA A 163 17.92 12.13 -1.97
N LEU A 164 17.21 12.17 -0.84
CA LEU A 164 15.90 12.82 -0.69
C LEU A 164 15.93 14.31 -1.05
N ASP A 165 17.05 14.99 -0.79
CA ASP A 165 17.24 16.40 -1.14
C ASP A 165 17.48 16.63 -2.63
N MET A 166 17.96 15.61 -3.34
CA MET A 166 18.16 15.64 -4.79
C MET A 166 16.92 15.22 -5.60
N LEU A 167 15.93 14.61 -4.96
CA LEU A 167 14.70 14.16 -5.61
C LEU A 167 13.65 15.29 -5.71
N PRO A 168 12.78 15.26 -6.74
CA PRO A 168 11.68 16.20 -6.86
C PRO A 168 10.74 16.15 -5.66
N LYS A 169 10.38 17.30 -5.10
CA LYS A 169 9.56 17.39 -3.88
C LYS A 169 8.07 17.13 -4.14
N GLU A 170 7.66 17.13 -5.41
CA GLU A 170 6.31 16.79 -5.84
C GLU A 170 6.02 15.27 -5.86
N TRP A 171 7.04 14.43 -5.73
CA TRP A 171 6.86 12.98 -5.62
C TRP A 171 6.40 12.59 -4.22
N SER A 172 5.63 11.51 -4.12
CA SER A 172 5.29 10.92 -2.83
C SER A 172 6.44 10.02 -2.39
N ILE A 173 7.04 10.34 -1.23
CA ILE A 173 8.21 9.63 -0.72
C ILE A 173 8.02 9.30 0.76
N ASN A 174 7.94 8.00 1.05
CA ASN A 174 7.89 7.49 2.41
C ASN A 174 9.30 7.09 2.85
N THR A 175 9.80 7.66 3.95
CA THR A 175 11.20 7.45 4.39
C THR A 175 11.26 6.63 5.68
N TYR A 176 12.28 5.78 5.77
CA TYR A 176 12.57 4.95 6.93
C TYR A 176 14.06 5.05 7.20
N ASP A 177 14.46 5.89 8.16
CA ASP A 177 15.85 6.26 8.39
C ASP A 177 16.54 5.44 9.50
N THR A 178 15.83 4.49 10.11
CA THR A 178 16.35 3.61 11.16
C THR A 178 16.29 2.13 10.77
N GLY A 179 17.30 1.34 11.20
CA GLY A 179 17.35 -0.11 11.03
C GLY A 179 17.51 -0.58 9.57
N HIS A 180 16.40 -0.69 8.84
CA HIS A 180 16.38 -0.98 7.41
C HIS A 180 16.18 0.33 6.64
N ILE A 181 17.29 1.02 6.42
CA ILE A 181 17.31 2.38 5.89
C ILE A 181 16.90 2.37 4.42
N ARG A 182 15.73 2.93 4.13
CA ARG A 182 15.15 2.93 2.79
C ARG A 182 14.17 4.09 2.61
N MET A 183 13.81 4.36 1.37
CA MET A 183 12.62 5.14 1.05
C MET A 183 11.85 4.50 -0.10
N ASP A 184 10.53 4.60 -0.04
CA ASP A 184 9.61 4.17 -1.09
C ASP A 184 9.16 5.40 -1.85
N VAL A 185 9.52 5.46 -3.14
CA VAL A 185 9.31 6.62 -4.03
C VAL A 185 8.22 6.28 -5.04
N HIS A 186 7.21 7.12 -5.11
CA HIS A 186 6.09 6.99 -6.04
C HIS A 186 6.00 8.23 -6.94
N PRO A 187 5.55 8.09 -8.20
CA PRO A 187 5.33 9.24 -9.08
C PRO A 187 4.39 10.25 -8.44
N GLN A 188 4.53 11.52 -8.82
CA GLN A 188 3.55 12.54 -8.43
C GLN A 188 2.13 12.09 -8.79
N GLY A 189 1.18 12.30 -7.87
CA GLY A 189 -0.21 12.02 -8.13
C GLY A 189 -1.00 11.82 -6.85
N TYR A 190 -1.79 10.75 -6.84
CA TYR A 190 -2.63 10.42 -5.70
C TYR A 190 -1.83 9.70 -4.63
N THR A 191 -2.11 10.10 -3.40
CA THR A 191 -1.84 9.35 -2.19
C THR A 191 -2.94 8.31 -1.97
N LYS A 192 -2.76 7.44 -0.97
CA LYS A 192 -3.77 6.47 -0.55
C LYS A 192 -5.13 7.12 -0.27
N GLY A 193 -5.13 8.22 0.49
CA GLY A 193 -6.34 8.94 0.85
C GLY A 193 -7.02 9.62 -0.34
N THR A 194 -6.25 10.36 -1.13
CA THR A 194 -6.81 11.07 -2.30
C THR A 194 -7.27 10.09 -3.39
N ALA A 195 -6.66 8.91 -3.51
CA ALA A 195 -7.12 7.85 -4.40
C ALA A 195 -8.46 7.25 -3.94
N CYS A 196 -8.66 7.05 -2.62
CA CYS A 196 -9.95 6.64 -2.07
C CYS A 196 -11.02 7.71 -2.34
N GLU A 197 -10.67 8.99 -2.16
CA GLU A 197 -11.54 10.11 -2.49
C GLU A 197 -11.95 10.15 -3.95
N TYR A 198 -10.96 10.08 -4.85
CA TYR A 198 -11.22 9.99 -6.29
C TYR A 198 -12.20 8.87 -6.62
N LEU A 199 -12.00 7.68 -6.03
CA LEU A 199 -12.84 6.53 -6.34
C LEU A 199 -14.28 6.72 -5.86
N TYR A 200 -14.52 7.13 -4.62
CA TYR A 200 -15.90 7.31 -4.15
C TYR A 200 -16.61 8.46 -4.88
N GLN A 201 -15.89 9.53 -5.24
CA GLN A 201 -16.45 10.64 -6.03
C GLN A 201 -16.83 10.17 -7.43
N LYS A 202 -15.95 9.40 -8.10
CA LYS A 202 -16.21 8.83 -9.43
C LYS A 202 -17.42 7.90 -9.43
N LEU A 203 -17.64 7.17 -8.34
CA LEU A 203 -18.80 6.30 -8.14
C LEU A 203 -20.07 7.05 -7.67
N ASN A 204 -19.99 8.37 -7.48
CA ASN A 204 -21.06 9.21 -6.92
C ASN A 204 -21.55 8.72 -5.55
N ILE A 205 -20.65 8.19 -4.72
CA ILE A 205 -20.94 7.78 -3.35
C ILE A 205 -20.63 8.96 -2.42
N PRO A 206 -21.61 9.46 -1.64
CA PRO A 206 -21.38 10.54 -0.69
C PRO A 206 -20.33 10.16 0.35
N LYS A 207 -19.51 11.14 0.79
CA LYS A 207 -18.44 10.92 1.77
C LYS A 207 -18.95 10.24 3.04
N GLU A 208 -20.13 10.60 3.55
CA GLU A 208 -20.76 9.99 4.73
C GLU A 208 -21.09 8.49 4.58
N ASN A 209 -21.14 7.97 3.36
CA ASN A 209 -21.34 6.54 3.06
C ASN A 209 -20.01 5.80 2.82
N THR A 210 -18.89 6.41 3.17
CA THR A 210 -17.54 5.81 3.04
C THR A 210 -17.00 5.40 4.39
N TYR A 211 -16.32 4.27 4.42
CA TYR A 211 -15.71 3.69 5.61
C TYR A 211 -14.23 3.42 5.32
N ALA A 212 -13.32 3.83 6.19
CA ALA A 212 -11.88 3.66 6.01
C ALA A 212 -11.26 2.95 7.20
N PHE A 213 -10.55 1.84 6.96
CA PHE A 213 -9.85 1.05 7.97
C PHE A 213 -8.35 1.11 7.73
N GLY A 214 -7.58 1.43 8.76
CA GLY A 214 -6.13 1.50 8.71
C GLY A 214 -5.48 1.43 10.08
N ASP A 215 -4.16 1.27 10.08
CA ASP A 215 -3.37 1.18 11.31
C ASP A 215 -2.01 1.88 11.23
N GLY A 216 -1.54 2.24 10.03
CA GLY A 216 -0.26 2.91 9.80
C GLY A 216 -0.37 4.43 9.57
N GLU A 217 0.76 5.12 9.65
CA GLU A 217 0.83 6.57 9.37
C GLU A 217 0.39 6.92 7.94
N ASN A 218 0.69 6.05 6.97
CA ASN A 218 0.24 6.22 5.58
C ASN A 218 -1.29 6.05 5.40
N ASP A 219 -2.01 5.62 6.45
CA ASP A 219 -3.48 5.60 6.47
C ASP A 219 -4.10 6.91 6.95
N ILE A 220 -3.35 7.78 7.62
CA ILE A 220 -3.88 8.98 8.28
C ILE A 220 -4.67 9.85 7.29
N GLU A 221 -4.18 10.04 6.07
CA GLU A 221 -4.90 10.83 5.07
C GLU A 221 -6.20 10.14 4.61
N MET A 222 -6.18 8.82 4.42
CA MET A 222 -7.37 8.03 4.11
C MET A 222 -8.41 8.09 5.25
N LEU A 223 -7.96 8.07 6.51
CA LEU A 223 -8.81 8.21 7.69
C LEU A 223 -9.43 9.62 7.79
N HIS A 224 -8.74 10.69 7.37
CA HIS A 224 -9.31 12.04 7.32
C HIS A 224 -10.31 12.23 6.16
N LEU A 225 -10.01 11.66 5.00
CA LEU A 225 -10.82 11.85 3.79
C LEU A 225 -12.06 10.95 3.78
N GLY A 226 -12.05 9.82 4.49
CA GLY A 226 -13.23 8.98 4.72
C GLY A 226 -14.32 9.67 5.57
N GLY A 227 -15.56 9.18 5.45
CA GLY A 227 -16.70 9.65 6.25
C GLY A 227 -16.70 9.07 7.64
N THR A 228 -16.69 7.75 7.74
CA THR A 228 -16.45 7.03 8.99
C THR A 228 -15.06 6.41 8.92
N SER A 229 -14.12 6.89 9.73
CA SER A 229 -12.77 6.33 9.80
C SER A 229 -12.58 5.49 11.06
N ILE A 230 -11.90 4.36 10.90
CA ILE A 230 -11.74 3.33 11.91
C ILE A 230 -10.26 2.99 11.99
N ALA A 231 -9.61 3.37 13.10
CA ALA A 231 -8.28 2.87 13.41
C ALA A 231 -8.40 1.46 14.00
N MET A 232 -7.53 0.54 13.58
CA MET A 232 -7.45 -0.79 14.18
C MET A 232 -6.92 -0.69 15.62
N GLY A 233 -7.31 -1.64 16.48
CA GLY A 233 -6.89 -1.63 17.89
C GLY A 233 -5.37 -1.69 18.07
N ASN A 234 -4.67 -2.29 17.11
CA ASN A 234 -3.21 -2.40 17.05
C ASN A 234 -2.50 -1.17 16.48
N ALA A 235 -3.23 -0.17 15.98
CA ALA A 235 -2.64 1.06 15.48
C ALA A 235 -1.97 1.87 16.60
N ASP A 236 -0.96 2.65 16.26
CA ASP A 236 -0.32 3.57 17.20
C ASP A 236 -1.26 4.70 17.65
N ASP A 237 -0.98 5.28 18.81
CA ASP A 237 -1.81 6.35 19.39
C ASP A 237 -1.92 7.57 18.49
N GLU A 238 -0.92 7.86 17.65
CA GLU A 238 -1.03 8.93 16.66
C GLU A 238 -2.11 8.61 15.61
N VAL A 239 -2.03 7.45 14.98
CA VAL A 239 -2.99 7.03 13.95
C VAL A 239 -4.43 7.03 14.50
N LYS A 240 -4.61 6.56 15.74
CA LYS A 240 -5.91 6.54 16.43
C LYS A 240 -6.53 7.93 16.61
N LYS A 241 -5.73 8.99 16.76
CA LYS A 241 -6.25 10.38 16.88
C LYS A 241 -6.92 10.88 15.60
N HIS A 242 -6.60 10.26 14.47
CA HIS A 242 -7.10 10.66 13.16
C HIS A 242 -8.32 9.84 12.69
N ALA A 243 -8.80 8.90 13.50
CA ALA A 243 -9.99 8.10 13.22
C ALA A 243 -11.22 8.56 14.02
N SER A 244 -12.41 8.44 13.43
CA SER A 244 -13.69 8.68 14.12
C SER A 244 -13.95 7.71 15.26
N THR A 245 -13.40 6.50 15.17
CA THR A 245 -13.49 5.47 16.21
C THR A 245 -12.32 4.49 16.12
N VAL A 246 -12.15 3.70 17.18
CA VAL A 246 -11.16 2.63 17.25
C VAL A 246 -11.90 1.30 17.38
N THR A 247 -11.56 0.32 16.56
CA THR A 247 -12.11 -1.06 16.66
C THR A 247 -11.12 -1.98 17.38
N LEU A 248 -11.46 -3.27 17.51
CA LEU A 248 -10.53 -4.28 18.03
C LEU A 248 -9.29 -4.42 17.15
N THR A 249 -8.29 -5.15 17.64
CA THR A 249 -7.11 -5.47 16.82
C THR A 249 -7.49 -6.32 15.62
N VAL A 250 -6.61 -6.36 14.61
CA VAL A 250 -6.75 -7.29 13.47
C VAL A 250 -6.81 -8.75 13.91
N ASP A 251 -6.07 -9.14 14.95
CA ASP A 251 -6.05 -10.49 15.52
C ASP A 251 -7.34 -10.86 16.28
N GLU A 252 -8.13 -9.86 16.67
CA GLU A 252 -9.40 -9.98 17.40
C GLU A 252 -10.62 -9.73 16.52
N ASP A 253 -10.48 -9.85 15.19
CA ASP A 253 -11.55 -9.65 14.21
C ASP A 253 -12.16 -8.23 14.24
N GLY A 254 -11.35 -7.19 14.45
CA GLY A 254 -11.83 -5.80 14.55
C GLY A 254 -12.67 -5.31 13.37
N ILE A 255 -12.37 -5.74 12.14
CA ILE A 255 -13.21 -5.43 10.98
C ILE A 255 -14.58 -6.11 11.10
N ALA A 256 -14.62 -7.40 11.43
CA ALA A 256 -15.88 -8.14 11.54
C ALA A 256 -16.76 -7.60 12.67
N ASP A 257 -16.16 -7.35 13.85
CA ASP A 257 -16.85 -6.80 15.01
C ASP A 257 -17.50 -5.44 14.71
N PHE A 258 -16.79 -4.54 14.01
CA PHE A 258 -17.36 -3.28 13.56
C PHE A 258 -18.53 -3.50 12.59
N PHE A 259 -18.34 -4.37 11.59
CA PHE A 259 -19.32 -4.63 10.53
C PHE A 259 -20.62 -5.23 11.08
N GLU A 260 -20.52 -6.17 12.02
CA GLU A 260 -21.66 -6.80 12.68
C GLU A 260 -22.49 -5.76 13.46
N LYS A 261 -21.83 -4.84 14.16
CA LYS A 261 -22.47 -3.78 14.96
C LYS A 261 -23.13 -2.72 14.08
N GLU A 262 -22.39 -2.22 13.08
CA GLU A 262 -22.81 -1.08 12.26
C GLU A 262 -23.84 -1.49 11.19
N PHE A 263 -23.65 -2.65 10.55
CA PHE A 263 -24.44 -3.07 9.37
C PHE A 263 -25.41 -4.22 9.65
N LYS A 264 -25.52 -4.66 10.91
CA LYS A 264 -26.42 -5.76 11.35
C LYS A 264 -26.18 -7.06 10.58
N ILE A 265 -24.92 -7.35 10.30
CA ILE A 265 -24.44 -8.57 9.65
C ILE A 265 -24.27 -9.67 10.71
N LYS A 266 -24.50 -10.94 10.35
CA LYS A 266 -24.46 -12.09 11.26
C LYS A 266 -23.61 -13.23 10.73
#